data_AF-A0A6B0T170-F1
#
_entry.id   AF-A0A6B0T170-F1
#
_cell.length_a   1.000
_cell.length_b   1.000
_cell.length_c   1.000
_cell.angle_alpha   90.00
_cell.angle_beta   90.00
_cell.angle_gamma   90.00
#
_symmetry.space_group_name_H-M   'P 1'
#
loop_
_entity.id
_entity.type
_entity.pdbx_description
1 polymer ?
#
loop_
_entity_poly.entity_id
_entity_poly.type
_entity_poly.pdbx_seq_one_letter_code
_entity_poly.pdbx_strand_id
1 'polypeptide(L)'
;MTHPSLDQIVRDLRSRGFTVDGDERSIVARDGPTTLAGVDAPLEAVRLSRNDPLAVISAVATTAHEGRVPVLVVDEHDRDGVRELLSSPFAIAGRTDGLRQFYTVEDRIQLTDDTFACVDTDGAFSWAEVADSASPESPQLHLRVGGQTVAVLDSVEGLACPGPSPAAFRHRYARGEDGRFRVYEGESAVGSYSGVTDMRTHGVRPVPLPLVPEHHVRTNGHLARAVLLAVPDADGVRYEPART
;
A
#
# COMPACT_ATOMS: atom_id res chain seq x y z
N MET A 1 -13.57 -16.54 16.70
CA MET A 1 -13.01 -15.19 16.49
C MET A 1 -14.17 -14.22 16.48
N THR A 2 -14.21 -13.30 17.44
CA THR A 2 -15.22 -12.26 17.52
C THR A 2 -14.71 -11.08 16.70
N HIS A 3 -15.38 -10.73 15.62
CA HIS A 3 -14.98 -9.56 14.82
C HIS A 3 -15.05 -8.29 15.70
N PRO A 4 -14.04 -7.41 15.67
CA PRO A 4 -14.06 -6.17 16.45
C PRO A 4 -15.29 -5.34 16.08
N SER A 5 -16.15 -5.05 17.06
CA SER A 5 -17.46 -4.45 16.81
C SER A 5 -17.36 -2.92 16.69
N LEU A 6 -17.72 -2.36 15.53
CA LEU A 6 -17.88 -0.92 15.37
C LEU A 6 -18.91 -0.35 16.37
N ASP A 7 -19.92 -1.13 16.78
CA ASP A 7 -20.89 -0.69 17.79
C ASP A 7 -20.24 -0.40 19.14
N GLN A 8 -19.18 -1.13 19.50
CA GLN A 8 -18.41 -0.86 20.71
C GLN A 8 -17.64 0.46 20.59
N ILE A 9 -17.06 0.72 19.42
CA ILE A 9 -16.35 1.97 19.10
C ILE A 9 -17.31 3.15 19.07
N VAL A 10 -18.49 3.02 18.45
CA VAL A 10 -19.53 4.06 18.46
C VAL A 10 -19.95 4.41 19.88
N ARG A 11 -20.21 3.39 20.73
CA ARG A 11 -20.59 3.61 22.13
C ARG A 11 -19.48 4.30 22.92
N ASP A 12 -18.23 3.87 22.75
CA ASP A 12 -17.08 4.45 23.42
C ASP A 12 -16.85 5.91 23.00
N LEU A 13 -16.82 6.20 21.69
CA LEU A 13 -16.67 7.57 21.18
C LEU A 13 -17.78 8.51 21.64
N ARG A 14 -19.05 8.07 21.62
CA ARG A 14 -20.17 8.86 22.16
C ARG A 14 -20.00 9.15 23.66
N SER A 15 -19.53 8.17 24.44
CA SER A 15 -19.27 8.36 25.87
C SER A 15 -18.16 9.38 26.16
N ARG A 16 -17.23 9.56 25.21
CA ARG A 16 -16.15 10.58 25.25
C ARG A 16 -16.59 11.95 24.74
N GLY A 17 -17.86 12.11 24.36
CA GLY A 17 -18.43 13.38 23.92
C GLY A 17 -18.39 13.63 22.41
N PHE A 18 -18.06 12.62 21.60
CA PHE A 18 -18.15 12.77 20.14
C PHE A 18 -19.59 12.63 19.62
N THR A 19 -19.93 13.42 18.62
CA THR A 19 -21.07 13.16 17.73
C THR A 19 -20.61 12.12 16.70
N VAL A 20 -21.32 10.99 16.57
CA VAL A 20 -20.92 9.88 15.70
C VAL A 20 -22.01 9.56 14.69
N ASP A 21 -21.66 9.70 13.41
CA ASP A 21 -22.46 9.40 12.22
C ASP A 21 -21.78 8.32 11.37
N GLY A 22 -22.52 7.58 10.55
CA GLY A 22 -21.94 6.61 9.60
C GLY A 22 -22.71 5.31 9.48
N ASP A 23 -22.05 4.28 8.95
CA ASP A 23 -22.59 2.95 8.69
C ASP A 23 -21.66 1.82 9.19
N GLU A 24 -21.94 0.57 8.82
CA GLU A 24 -21.18 -0.62 9.24
C GLU A 24 -19.76 -0.72 8.66
N ARG A 25 -19.37 0.16 7.72
CA ARG A 25 -18.05 0.18 7.07
C ARG A 25 -17.20 1.34 7.54
N SER A 26 -17.81 2.50 7.78
CA SER A 26 -17.11 3.69 8.27
C SER A 26 -18.01 4.50 9.18
N ILE A 27 -17.44 4.90 10.33
CA ILE A 27 -18.06 5.85 11.25
C ILE A 27 -17.18 7.09 11.39
N VAL A 28 -17.80 8.25 11.45
CA VAL A 28 -17.14 9.55 11.57
C VAL A 28 -17.51 10.17 12.91
N ALA A 29 -16.50 10.52 13.70
CA ALA A 29 -16.65 11.15 15.00
C ALA A 29 -16.25 12.63 14.92
N ARG A 30 -17.13 13.51 15.37
CA ARG A 30 -16.98 14.98 15.31
C ARG A 30 -17.21 15.60 16.68
N ASP A 31 -16.84 16.87 16.80
CA ASP A 31 -17.13 17.74 17.96
C ASP A 31 -16.67 17.20 19.32
N GLY A 32 -15.73 16.25 19.32
CA GLY A 32 -15.16 15.66 20.52
C GLY A 32 -13.79 16.22 20.90
N PRO A 33 -13.20 15.73 22.00
CA PRO A 33 -11.91 16.19 22.48
C PRO A 33 -10.77 15.89 21.52
N THR A 34 -9.87 16.86 21.32
CA THR A 34 -8.66 16.72 20.47
C THR A 34 -7.57 15.85 21.10
N THR A 35 -7.67 15.56 22.40
CA THR A 35 -6.65 14.82 23.17
C THR A 35 -6.46 13.38 22.71
N LEU A 36 -7.42 12.78 21.99
CA LEU A 36 -7.33 11.39 21.54
C LEU A 36 -6.32 11.22 20.39
N ALA A 37 -6.38 12.09 19.38
CA ALA A 37 -5.49 12.06 18.22
C ALA A 37 -4.35 13.09 18.30
N GLY A 38 -4.46 14.08 19.20
CA GLY A 38 -3.52 15.19 19.31
C GLY A 38 -3.63 16.21 18.16
N VAL A 39 -4.67 16.11 17.33
CA VAL A 39 -4.95 17.02 16.21
C VAL A 39 -6.43 17.42 16.21
N ASP A 40 -6.69 18.66 15.78
CA ASP A 40 -8.05 19.20 15.68
C ASP A 40 -8.67 18.85 14.32
N ALA A 41 -9.12 17.59 14.20
CA ALA A 41 -9.81 17.09 13.02
C ALA A 41 -10.79 15.96 13.40
N PRO A 42 -11.86 15.74 12.62
CA PRO A 42 -12.76 14.60 12.82
C PRO A 42 -12.00 13.27 12.74
N LEU A 43 -12.46 12.29 13.51
CA LEU A 43 -11.94 10.92 13.45
C LEU A 43 -12.80 10.10 12.49
N GLU A 44 -12.19 9.17 11.76
CA GLU A 44 -12.95 8.17 11.00
C GLU A 44 -12.47 6.78 11.38
N ALA A 45 -13.36 5.99 11.99
CA ALA A 45 -13.06 4.61 12.32
C ALA A 45 -13.36 3.71 11.13
N VAL A 46 -12.31 3.06 10.62
CA VAL A 46 -12.34 2.25 9.41
C VAL A 46 -12.06 0.79 9.78
N ARG A 47 -12.98 -0.09 9.39
CA ARG A 47 -12.70 -1.53 9.39
C ARG A 47 -11.91 -1.90 8.16
N LEU A 48 -10.76 -2.52 8.37
CA LEU A 48 -9.96 -3.06 7.28
C LEU A 48 -10.60 -4.35 6.76
N SER A 49 -10.68 -4.49 5.44
CA SER A 49 -11.10 -5.75 4.79
C SER A 49 -9.98 -6.78 4.76
N ARG A 50 -8.73 -6.29 4.77
CA ARG A 50 -7.48 -7.05 4.82
C ARG A 50 -6.42 -6.20 5.53
N ASN A 51 -5.41 -6.85 6.07
CA ASN A 51 -4.38 -6.21 6.90
C ASN A 51 -3.06 -6.08 6.12
N ASP A 52 -3.11 -6.31 4.80
CA ASP A 52 -1.96 -6.15 3.93
C ASP A 52 -1.58 -4.68 3.77
N PRO A 53 -0.30 -4.37 3.43
CA PRO A 53 0.18 -3.01 3.35
C PRO A 53 -0.65 -2.08 2.46
N LEU A 54 -1.14 -2.57 1.31
CA LEU A 54 -1.94 -1.75 0.41
C LEU A 54 -3.28 -1.38 1.03
N ALA A 55 -3.97 -2.34 1.64
CA ALA A 55 -5.27 -2.10 2.28
C ALA A 55 -5.17 -1.08 3.42
N VAL A 56 -4.17 -1.23 4.28
CA VAL A 56 -3.91 -0.30 5.40
C VAL A 56 -3.62 1.10 4.89
N ILE A 57 -2.68 1.24 3.94
CA ILE A 57 -2.27 2.56 3.44
C ILE A 57 -3.36 3.22 2.58
N SER A 58 -4.16 2.44 1.87
CA SER A 58 -5.31 2.96 1.13
C SER A 58 -6.36 3.55 2.09
N ALA A 59 -6.70 2.84 3.17
CA ALA A 59 -7.62 3.35 4.19
C ALA A 59 -7.10 4.66 4.80
N VAL A 60 -5.82 4.68 5.21
CA VAL A 60 -5.18 5.89 5.76
C VAL A 60 -5.18 7.05 4.77
N ALA A 61 -4.82 6.80 3.52
CA ALA A 61 -4.75 7.81 2.48
C ALA A 61 -6.13 8.40 2.16
N THR A 62 -7.15 7.54 2.00
CA THR A 62 -8.54 7.97 1.74
C THR A 62 -9.07 8.83 2.88
N THR A 63 -8.94 8.37 4.13
CA THR A 63 -9.43 9.13 5.29
C THR A 63 -8.70 10.47 5.44
N ALA A 64 -7.38 10.49 5.28
CA ALA A 64 -6.62 11.73 5.33
C ALA A 64 -7.00 12.68 4.18
N HIS A 65 -7.25 12.16 2.98
CA HIS A 65 -7.72 12.96 1.84
C HIS A 65 -9.03 13.67 2.15
N GLU A 66 -9.96 12.99 2.83
CA GLU A 66 -11.22 13.54 3.32
C GLU A 66 -11.08 14.51 4.52
N GLY A 67 -9.85 14.84 4.93
CA GLY A 67 -9.57 15.81 6.00
C GLY A 67 -9.81 15.25 7.40
N ARG A 68 -9.67 13.94 7.59
CA ARG A 68 -9.98 13.23 8.84
C ARG A 68 -8.79 12.44 9.34
N VAL A 69 -8.77 12.14 10.63
CA VAL A 69 -7.78 11.27 11.26
C VAL A 69 -8.21 9.81 11.09
N PRO A 70 -7.36 8.94 10.50
CA PRO A 70 -7.65 7.52 10.42
C PRO A 70 -7.61 6.85 11.79
N VAL A 71 -8.68 6.15 12.14
CA VAL A 71 -8.76 5.26 13.30
C VAL A 71 -8.96 3.84 12.78
N LEU A 72 -7.88 3.07 12.69
CA LEU A 72 -7.94 1.71 12.15
C LEU A 72 -8.46 0.75 13.21
N VAL A 73 -9.55 0.07 12.90
CA VAL A 73 -10.13 -0.95 13.77
C VAL A 73 -9.40 -2.26 13.53
N VAL A 74 -8.62 -2.70 14.52
CA VAL A 74 -7.78 -3.91 14.45
C VAL A 74 -8.04 -4.79 15.66
N ASP A 75 -7.87 -6.10 15.50
CA ASP A 75 -7.84 -7.00 16.64
C ASP A 75 -6.42 -7.12 17.23
N GLU A 76 -6.29 -7.82 18.37
CA GLU A 76 -4.99 -7.99 19.04
C GLU A 76 -3.96 -8.74 18.20
N HIS A 77 -4.38 -9.59 17.27
CA HIS A 77 -3.48 -10.37 16.43
C HIS A 77 -2.80 -9.50 15.36
N ASP A 78 -3.57 -8.61 14.73
CA ASP A 78 -3.08 -7.75 13.65
C ASP A 78 -2.44 -6.45 14.13
N ARG A 79 -2.73 -6.06 15.38
CA ARG A 79 -2.30 -4.79 15.99
C ARG A 79 -0.82 -4.48 15.78
N ASP A 80 0.06 -5.45 16.06
CA ASP A 80 1.50 -5.21 16.07
C ASP A 80 2.06 -5.06 14.65
N GLY A 81 1.54 -5.83 13.69
CA GLY A 81 1.93 -5.71 12.27
C GLY A 81 1.45 -4.41 11.64
N VAL A 82 0.22 -3.99 11.94
CA VAL A 82 -0.31 -2.69 11.47
C VAL A 82 0.46 -1.53 12.11
N ARG A 83 0.81 -1.64 13.40
CA ARG A 83 1.65 -0.63 14.07
C ARG A 83 3.02 -0.54 13.41
N GLU A 84 3.70 -1.67 13.19
CA GLU A 84 5.02 -1.72 12.55
C GLU A 84 5.00 -1.05 11.16
N LEU A 85 3.97 -1.34 10.34
CA LEU A 85 3.80 -0.74 9.03
C LEU A 85 3.65 0.80 9.07
N LEU A 86 2.99 1.34 10.10
CA LEU A 86 2.68 2.77 10.23
C LEU A 86 3.71 3.56 11.06
N SER A 87 4.57 2.85 11.79
CA SER A 87 5.71 3.40 12.53
C SER A 87 6.71 4.08 11.60
N SER A 88 7.65 4.83 12.17
CA SER A 88 8.72 5.46 11.40
C SER A 88 9.77 4.42 10.97
N PRO A 89 10.16 4.33 9.68
CA PRO A 89 9.65 5.08 8.52
C PRO A 89 8.28 4.58 8.02
N PHE A 90 7.33 5.51 7.88
CA PHE A 90 5.93 5.20 7.54
C PHE A 90 5.81 4.45 6.21
N ALA A 91 5.18 3.28 6.23
CA ALA A 91 4.86 2.45 5.08
C ALA A 91 6.07 2.00 4.24
N ILE A 92 7.23 1.87 4.87
CA ILE A 92 8.48 1.41 4.27
C ILE A 92 8.86 0.06 4.89
N ALA A 93 9.25 -0.91 4.07
CA ALA A 93 9.57 -2.28 4.52
C ALA A 93 10.93 -2.37 5.21
N GLY A 94 11.84 -1.46 4.88
CA GLY A 94 13.16 -1.41 5.49
C GLY A 94 13.96 -0.21 5.00
N ARG A 95 15.07 0.07 5.67
CA ARG A 95 16.01 1.11 5.27
C ARG A 95 17.43 0.65 5.50
N THR A 96 18.31 0.92 4.53
CA THR A 96 19.75 0.63 4.64
C THR A 96 20.50 1.83 4.09
N ASP A 97 21.37 2.43 4.90
CA ASP A 97 22.16 3.61 4.50
C ASP A 97 21.31 4.76 3.92
N GLY A 98 20.10 4.96 4.46
CA GLY A 98 19.16 5.98 4.00
C GLY A 98 18.27 5.57 2.81
N LEU A 99 18.61 4.49 2.10
CA LEU A 99 17.88 3.96 0.94
C LEU A 99 16.71 3.09 1.38
N ARG A 100 15.54 3.29 0.76
CA ARG A 100 14.29 2.62 1.12
C ARG A 100 14.15 1.25 0.46
N GLN A 101 13.57 0.31 1.20
CA GLN A 101 13.02 -0.94 0.68
C GLN A 101 11.50 -0.88 0.78
N PHE A 102 10.79 -1.28 -0.27
CA PHE A 102 9.35 -1.12 -0.37
C PHE A 102 8.62 -2.47 -0.23
N TYR A 103 7.44 -2.43 0.39
CA TYR A 103 6.50 -3.55 0.33
C TYR A 103 6.06 -3.79 -1.12
N THR A 104 5.83 -5.04 -1.50
CA THR A 104 5.19 -5.38 -2.78
C THR A 104 3.68 -5.41 -2.60
N VAL A 105 2.94 -4.96 -3.61
CA VAL A 105 1.47 -5.02 -3.64
C VAL A 105 0.98 -5.81 -4.85
N GLU A 106 -0.27 -6.27 -4.80
CA GLU A 106 -0.84 -7.13 -5.86
C GLU A 106 -1.11 -6.37 -7.18
N ASP A 107 -1.11 -5.05 -7.13
CA ASP A 107 -1.26 -4.20 -8.31
C ASP A 107 -0.10 -4.38 -9.29
N ARG A 108 -0.37 -4.10 -10.56
CA ARG A 108 0.54 -4.39 -11.67
C ARG A 108 1.05 -3.09 -12.28
N ILE A 109 2.29 -3.10 -12.75
CA ILE A 109 2.86 -1.97 -13.46
C ILE A 109 2.27 -1.92 -14.86
N GLN A 110 1.40 -0.94 -15.11
CA GLN A 110 1.01 -0.54 -16.46
C GLN A 110 2.14 0.31 -17.06
N LEU A 111 2.47 0.03 -18.31
CA LEU A 111 3.51 0.70 -19.09
C LEU A 111 2.88 1.79 -19.96
N THR A 112 3.71 2.69 -20.50
CA THR A 112 3.23 3.81 -21.34
C THR A 112 2.54 3.38 -22.64
N ASP A 113 2.62 2.11 -23.02
CA ASP A 113 1.97 1.52 -24.21
C ASP A 113 0.71 0.68 -23.85
N ASP A 114 0.14 0.88 -22.66
CA ASP A 114 -1.02 0.17 -22.11
C ASP A 114 -0.83 -1.34 -21.89
N THR A 115 0.39 -1.84 -22.04
CA THR A 115 0.75 -3.20 -21.62
C THR A 115 1.17 -3.23 -20.15
N PHE A 116 1.43 -4.42 -19.61
CA PHE A 116 1.84 -4.61 -18.23
C PHE A 116 3.20 -5.31 -18.14
N ALA A 117 4.03 -4.92 -17.18
CA ALA A 117 5.34 -5.55 -16.98
C ALA A 117 5.22 -7.00 -16.48
N CYS A 118 6.09 -7.88 -16.98
CA CYS A 118 6.27 -9.24 -16.46
C CYS A 118 7.73 -9.68 -16.52
N VAL A 119 8.04 -10.76 -15.81
CA VAL A 119 9.37 -11.39 -15.78
C VAL A 119 9.24 -12.88 -15.99
N ASP A 120 10.29 -13.51 -16.51
CA ASP A 120 10.43 -14.95 -16.75
C ASP A 120 11.42 -15.62 -15.77
N THR A 121 11.93 -14.88 -14.79
CA THR A 121 12.84 -15.37 -13.74
C THR A 121 12.07 -15.78 -12.49
N ASP A 122 12.54 -16.80 -11.77
CA ASP A 122 12.01 -17.27 -10.49
C ASP A 122 12.60 -16.57 -9.26
N GLY A 123 11.91 -16.66 -8.12
CA GLY A 123 12.33 -16.08 -6.83
C GLY A 123 11.40 -14.96 -6.32
N ALA A 124 11.67 -14.47 -5.11
CA ALA A 124 10.87 -13.41 -4.50
C ALA A 124 11.15 -12.05 -5.16
N PHE A 125 10.11 -11.23 -5.29
CA PHE A 125 10.23 -9.83 -5.73
C PHE A 125 10.70 -8.96 -4.57
N SER A 126 11.59 -8.02 -4.86
CA SER A 126 11.97 -6.96 -3.92
C SER A 126 12.23 -5.66 -4.66
N TRP A 127 11.72 -4.57 -4.10
CA TRP A 127 11.94 -3.21 -4.60
C TRP A 127 12.81 -2.45 -3.61
N ALA A 128 13.87 -1.82 -4.09
CA ALA A 128 14.77 -1.03 -3.26
C ALA A 128 15.35 0.14 -4.03
N GLU A 129 15.54 1.24 -3.33
CA GLU A 129 16.42 2.32 -3.76
C GLU A 129 17.87 1.86 -3.72
N VAL A 130 18.64 2.24 -4.73
CA VAL A 130 20.07 2.01 -4.85
C VAL A 130 20.72 3.33 -5.21
N ALA A 131 21.78 3.71 -4.49
CA ALA A 131 22.51 4.93 -4.79
C ALA A 131 23.07 4.88 -6.21
N ASP A 132 22.79 5.92 -6.99
CA ASP A 132 23.46 6.12 -8.27
C ASP A 132 24.79 6.81 -8.03
N SER A 133 25.89 6.15 -8.43
CA SER A 133 27.23 6.73 -8.34
C SER A 133 27.38 8.04 -9.12
N ALA A 134 26.58 8.25 -10.16
CA ALA A 134 26.57 9.49 -10.95
C ALA A 134 25.66 10.57 -10.35
N SER A 135 24.69 10.20 -9.52
CA SER A 135 23.73 11.11 -8.88
C SER A 135 23.30 10.61 -7.50
N PRO A 136 24.15 10.73 -6.46
CA PRO A 136 23.88 10.16 -5.14
C PRO A 136 22.61 10.70 -4.45
N GLU A 137 22.18 11.91 -4.80
CA GLU A 137 20.96 12.55 -4.28
C GLU A 137 19.67 12.02 -4.95
N SER A 138 19.80 11.26 -6.04
CA SER A 138 18.70 10.72 -6.83
C SER A 138 18.85 9.20 -6.95
N PRO A 139 18.45 8.44 -5.92
CA PRO A 139 18.60 7.00 -5.94
C PRO A 139 17.72 6.37 -7.02
N GLN A 140 18.30 5.41 -7.75
CA GLN A 140 17.56 4.59 -8.71
C GLN A 140 16.66 3.60 -7.98
N LEU A 141 15.53 3.27 -8.58
CA LEU A 141 14.65 2.22 -8.09
C LEU A 141 14.95 0.90 -8.80
N HIS A 142 15.41 -0.09 -8.06
CA HIS A 142 15.72 -1.42 -8.58
C HIS A 142 14.60 -2.40 -8.26
N LEU A 143 14.16 -3.14 -9.27
CA LEU A 143 13.42 -4.38 -9.11
C LEU A 143 14.39 -5.55 -9.13
N ARG A 144 14.36 -6.36 -8.07
CA ARG A 144 15.07 -7.64 -8.02
C ARG A 144 14.13 -8.82 -7.90
N VAL A 145 14.53 -9.93 -8.50
CA VAL A 145 13.84 -11.21 -8.46
C VAL A 145 14.86 -12.28 -8.11
N GLY A 146 14.69 -12.95 -6.97
CA GLY A 146 15.67 -13.94 -6.50
C GLY A 146 17.08 -13.37 -6.30
N GLY A 147 17.18 -12.06 -6.01
CA GLY A 147 18.46 -11.35 -5.87
C GLY A 147 19.04 -10.78 -7.17
N GLN A 148 18.50 -11.13 -8.33
CA GLN A 148 18.93 -10.58 -9.62
C GLN A 148 18.17 -9.30 -9.97
N THR A 149 18.85 -8.23 -10.37
CA THR A 149 18.19 -7.01 -10.89
C THR A 149 17.61 -7.29 -12.27
N VAL A 150 16.30 -7.06 -12.42
CA VAL A 150 15.55 -7.31 -13.67
C VAL A 150 14.97 -6.05 -14.30
N ALA A 151 14.88 -4.96 -13.54
CA ALA A 151 14.54 -3.63 -14.05
C ALA A 151 15.17 -2.55 -13.15
N VAL A 152 15.51 -1.42 -13.76
CA VAL A 152 16.03 -0.21 -13.08
C VAL A 152 15.23 0.97 -13.61
N LEU A 153 14.66 1.76 -12.70
CA LEU A 153 13.99 3.02 -13.00
C LEU A 153 14.80 4.15 -12.37
N ASP A 154 14.73 5.34 -12.98
CA ASP A 154 15.48 6.52 -12.50
C ASP A 154 15.09 6.92 -11.08
N SER A 155 13.82 6.75 -10.73
CA SER A 155 13.30 6.99 -9.38
C SER A 155 11.94 6.31 -9.21
N VAL A 156 11.36 6.41 -8.01
CA VAL A 156 9.97 6.00 -7.77
C VAL A 156 8.96 6.77 -8.63
N GLU A 157 9.27 8.00 -9.05
CA GLU A 157 8.36 8.83 -9.86
C GLU A 157 8.04 8.21 -11.21
N GLY A 158 8.96 7.39 -11.75
CA GLY A 158 8.74 6.64 -12.99
C GLY A 158 7.63 5.59 -12.91
N LEU A 159 7.11 5.30 -11.71
CA LEU A 159 5.93 4.44 -11.51
C LEU A 159 4.60 5.19 -11.56
N ALA A 160 4.61 6.52 -11.47
CA ALA A 160 3.40 7.32 -11.56
C ALA A 160 2.91 7.39 -13.02
N CYS A 161 1.59 7.57 -13.22
CA CYS A 161 0.97 7.67 -14.56
C CYS A 161 1.70 8.71 -15.45
N PRO A 162 2.13 8.37 -16.68
CA PRO A 162 1.75 7.21 -17.50
C PRO A 162 2.51 5.88 -17.27
N GLY A 163 3.26 5.75 -16.18
CA GLY A 163 4.06 4.57 -15.86
C GLY A 163 5.40 4.55 -16.62
N PRO A 164 6.22 3.51 -16.42
CA PRO A 164 7.53 3.42 -17.05
C PRO A 164 7.44 3.02 -18.52
N SER A 165 8.47 3.40 -19.28
CA SER A 165 8.62 2.99 -20.69
C SER A 165 8.74 1.46 -20.79
N PRO A 166 8.18 0.82 -21.84
CA PRO A 166 8.39 -0.60 -22.12
C PRO A 166 9.85 -1.03 -22.17
N ALA A 167 10.77 -0.11 -22.53
CA ALA A 167 12.20 -0.40 -22.55
C ALA A 167 12.81 -0.70 -21.17
N ALA A 168 12.13 -0.33 -20.08
CA ALA A 168 12.57 -0.62 -18.72
C ALA A 168 12.42 -2.11 -18.34
N PHE A 169 11.60 -2.87 -19.08
CA PHE A 169 11.32 -4.28 -18.81
C PHE A 169 11.60 -5.11 -20.06
N ARG A 170 12.27 -6.26 -19.87
CA ARG A 170 12.52 -7.20 -20.95
C ARG A 170 11.23 -7.75 -21.56
N HIS A 171 10.26 -8.08 -20.69
CA HIS A 171 9.00 -8.68 -21.08
C HIS A 171 7.81 -7.82 -20.64
N ARG A 172 6.82 -7.74 -21.51
CA ARG A 172 5.52 -7.13 -21.21
C ARG A 172 4.39 -8.03 -21.68
N TYR A 173 3.18 -7.82 -21.17
CA TYR A 173 2.03 -8.60 -21.58
C TYR A 173 0.76 -7.77 -21.66
N ALA A 174 -0.14 -8.18 -22.54
CA ALA A 174 -1.44 -7.55 -22.72
C ALA A 174 -2.52 -8.61 -22.93
N ARG A 175 -3.76 -8.27 -22.62
CA ARG A 175 -4.91 -9.11 -22.94
C ARG A 175 -5.41 -8.74 -24.34
N GLY A 176 -5.34 -9.68 -25.28
CA GLY A 176 -5.87 -9.47 -26.62
C GLY A 176 -7.39 -9.58 -26.68
N GLU A 177 -7.95 -9.25 -27.84
CA GLU A 177 -9.40 -9.29 -28.10
C GLU A 177 -10.00 -10.69 -27.98
N ASP A 178 -9.21 -11.73 -28.24
CA ASP A 178 -9.57 -13.14 -28.03
C ASP A 178 -9.58 -13.55 -26.54
N GLY A 179 -9.40 -12.59 -25.64
CA GLY A 179 -9.37 -12.78 -24.20
C GLY A 179 -8.09 -13.41 -23.68
N ARG A 180 -7.14 -13.78 -24.54
CA ARG A 180 -5.86 -14.40 -24.15
C ARG A 180 -4.81 -13.38 -23.78
N PHE A 181 -3.98 -13.73 -22.80
CA PHE A 181 -2.82 -12.93 -22.43
C PHE A 181 -1.69 -13.27 -23.41
N ARG A 182 -1.07 -12.25 -24.01
CA ARG A 182 0.11 -12.38 -24.87
C ARG A 182 1.28 -11.73 -24.19
N VAL A 183 2.41 -12.43 -24.15
CA VAL A 183 3.69 -11.93 -23.62
C VAL A 183 4.56 -11.55 -24.80
N TYR A 184 5.25 -10.42 -24.70
CA TYR A 184 6.04 -9.81 -25.73
C TYR A 184 7.48 -9.58 -25.24
N GLU A 185 8.44 -9.82 -26.14
CA GLU A 185 9.84 -9.37 -26.03
C GLU A 185 10.08 -8.42 -27.22
N GLY A 186 10.28 -7.13 -26.95
CA GLY A 186 10.18 -6.11 -27.99
C GLY A 186 8.82 -6.20 -28.70
N GLU A 187 8.78 -6.11 -30.03
CA GLU A 187 7.51 -6.19 -30.78
C GLU A 187 7.02 -7.62 -31.02
N SER A 188 7.79 -8.64 -30.62
CA SER A 188 7.49 -10.05 -30.91
C SER A 188 6.69 -10.69 -29.78
N ALA A 189 5.56 -11.33 -30.11
CA ALA A 189 4.84 -12.17 -29.16
C ALA A 189 5.60 -13.49 -28.95
N VAL A 190 6.04 -13.75 -27.72
CA VAL A 190 6.84 -14.92 -27.33
C VAL A 190 6.06 -15.96 -26.52
N GLY A 191 4.86 -15.61 -26.05
CA GLY A 191 4.00 -16.53 -25.30
C GLY A 191 2.54 -16.14 -25.35
N SER A 192 1.65 -17.12 -25.16
CA SER A 192 0.22 -16.84 -25.03
C SER A 192 -0.49 -17.80 -24.08
N TYR A 193 -1.30 -17.23 -23.19
CA TYR A 193 -1.81 -17.88 -21.99
C TYR A 193 -3.30 -17.59 -21.80
N SER A 194 -3.99 -18.53 -21.17
CA SER A 194 -5.42 -18.42 -20.84
C SER A 194 -5.69 -17.46 -19.66
N GLY A 195 -4.68 -17.19 -18.84
CA GLY A 195 -4.79 -16.35 -17.65
C GLY A 195 -3.48 -16.17 -16.91
N VAL A 196 -3.50 -15.39 -15.83
CA VAL A 196 -2.31 -15.11 -15.01
C VAL A 196 -1.80 -16.36 -14.29
N THR A 197 -2.69 -17.25 -13.85
CA THR A 197 -2.30 -18.54 -13.26
C THR A 197 -1.53 -19.41 -14.26
N ASP A 198 -1.97 -19.41 -15.51
CA ASP A 198 -1.35 -20.15 -16.61
C ASP A 198 0.03 -19.54 -16.95
N MET A 199 0.14 -18.21 -17.02
CA MET A 199 1.43 -17.51 -17.13
C MET A 199 2.41 -17.96 -16.04
N ARG A 200 1.98 -17.92 -14.77
CA ARG A 200 2.81 -18.28 -13.61
C ARG A 200 3.26 -19.74 -13.66
N THR A 201 2.40 -20.64 -14.11
CA THR A 201 2.72 -22.07 -14.26
C THR A 201 3.82 -22.31 -15.31
N HIS A 202 3.95 -21.40 -16.27
CA HIS A 202 4.97 -21.41 -17.31
C HIS A 202 6.15 -20.46 -17.02
N GLY A 203 6.32 -20.04 -15.77
CA GLY A 203 7.45 -19.21 -15.33
C GLY A 203 7.30 -17.71 -15.63
N VAL A 204 6.22 -17.26 -16.28
CA VAL A 204 5.98 -15.84 -16.56
C VAL A 204 5.12 -15.22 -15.46
N ARG A 205 5.65 -14.20 -14.79
CA ARG A 205 5.03 -13.61 -13.61
C ARG A 205 4.83 -12.12 -13.80
N PRO A 206 3.59 -11.59 -13.67
CA PRO A 206 3.38 -10.15 -13.63
C PRO A 206 4.22 -9.50 -12.54
N VAL A 207 4.81 -8.35 -12.84
CA VAL A 207 5.59 -7.59 -11.88
C VAL A 207 4.65 -6.87 -10.90
N PRO A 208 4.78 -7.10 -9.59
CA PRO A 208 4.03 -6.34 -8.59
C PRO A 208 4.57 -4.92 -8.45
N LEU A 209 3.68 -3.95 -8.25
CA LEU A 209 4.07 -2.58 -7.88
C LEU A 209 4.70 -2.55 -6.47
N PRO A 210 5.67 -1.66 -6.21
CA PRO A 210 6.03 -1.31 -4.85
C PRO A 210 4.98 -0.36 -4.25
N LEU A 211 4.72 -0.52 -2.95
CA LEU A 211 3.98 0.45 -2.16
C LEU A 211 4.87 1.68 -1.92
N VAL A 212 4.65 2.74 -2.69
CA VAL A 212 5.38 4.02 -2.55
C VAL A 212 4.50 5.00 -1.75
N PRO A 213 4.81 5.30 -0.48
CA PRO A 213 3.87 6.01 0.41
C PRO A 213 3.42 7.37 -0.12
N GLU A 214 4.31 8.12 -0.77
CA GLU A 214 4.05 9.42 -1.38
C GLU A 214 3.08 9.36 -2.58
N HIS A 215 2.93 8.20 -3.22
CA HIS A 215 1.94 8.02 -4.30
C HIS A 215 0.52 7.82 -3.78
N HIS A 216 0.38 7.35 -2.53
CA HIS A 216 -0.91 7.11 -1.87
C HIS A 216 -1.33 8.32 -1.03
N VAL A 217 -0.45 8.83 -0.16
CA VAL A 217 -0.74 9.97 0.73
C VAL A 217 -0.35 11.27 0.02
N ARG A 218 -1.26 11.80 -0.80
CA ARG A 218 -1.02 13.00 -1.63
C ARG A 218 -1.41 14.31 -0.95
N THR A 219 -2.36 14.27 -0.02
CA THR A 219 -2.88 15.44 0.71
C THR A 219 -2.97 15.13 2.20
N ASN A 220 -2.97 16.18 3.03
CA ASN A 220 -3.13 16.08 4.48
C ASN A 220 -2.19 15.07 5.14
N GLY A 221 -0.91 15.04 4.72
CA GLY A 221 0.07 14.08 5.22
C GLY A 221 0.20 14.06 6.75
N HIS A 222 0.01 15.21 7.41
CA HIS A 222 -0.02 15.27 8.88
C HIS A 222 -1.16 14.44 9.51
N LEU A 223 -2.35 14.41 8.89
CA LEU A 223 -3.47 13.55 9.34
C LEU A 223 -3.19 12.07 9.07
N ALA A 224 -2.61 11.75 7.91
CA ALA A 224 -2.15 10.39 7.59
C ALA A 224 -1.04 9.89 8.52
N ARG A 225 -0.46 10.77 9.34
CA ARG A 225 0.54 10.44 10.37
C ARG A 225 0.00 10.48 11.79
N ALA A 226 -1.24 10.93 11.99
CA ALA A 226 -1.90 10.96 13.29
C ALA A 226 -2.77 9.70 13.55
N VAL A 227 -2.45 8.59 12.86
CA VAL A 227 -3.27 7.36 12.87
C VAL A 227 -3.39 6.80 14.29
N LEU A 228 -4.60 6.43 14.67
CA LEU A 228 -4.90 5.67 15.87
C LEU A 228 -5.26 4.23 15.52
N LEU A 229 -4.85 3.28 16.35
CA LEU A 229 -5.34 1.91 16.35
C LEU A 229 -6.42 1.80 17.42
N ALA A 230 -7.64 1.44 17.02
CA ALA A 230 -8.71 1.09 17.94
C ALA A 230 -8.73 -0.43 18.10
N VAL A 231 -8.45 -0.89 19.33
CA VAL A 231 -8.39 -2.31 19.69
C VAL A 231 -9.52 -2.59 20.69
N PRO A 232 -10.67 -3.12 20.21
CA PRO A 232 -11.75 -3.52 21.11
C PRO A 232 -11.38 -4.78 21.89
N ASP A 233 -11.60 -4.76 23.19
CA ASP A 233 -11.44 -5.91 24.08
C ASP A 233 -12.69 -6.08 24.99
N ALA A 234 -12.60 -6.95 25.99
CA ALA A 234 -13.70 -7.21 26.91
C ALA A 234 -14.05 -6.01 27.81
N ASP A 235 -13.09 -5.14 28.09
CA ASP A 235 -13.21 -4.03 29.04
C ASP A 235 -13.55 -2.70 28.34
N GLY A 236 -13.36 -2.60 27.03
CA GLY A 236 -13.70 -1.40 26.27
C GLY A 236 -12.97 -1.30 24.94
N VAL A 237 -12.68 -0.07 24.51
CA VAL A 237 -11.84 0.18 23.33
C VAL A 237 -10.58 0.90 23.77
N ARG A 238 -9.43 0.30 23.48
CA ARG A 238 -8.13 0.96 23.64
C ARG A 238 -7.79 1.69 22.34
N TYR A 239 -7.38 2.95 22.47
CA TYR A 239 -6.89 3.76 21.36
C TYR A 239 -5.40 4.01 21.57
N GLU A 240 -4.61 3.65 20.58
CA GLU A 240 -3.16 3.75 20.64
C GLU A 240 -2.64 4.48 19.40
N PRO A 241 -1.73 5.46 19.52
CA PRO A 241 -1.06 6.01 18.35
C PRO A 241 -0.32 4.91 17.59
N ALA A 242 -0.46 4.90 16.26
CA ALA A 242 0.26 3.94 15.42
C ALA A 242 1.76 4.29 15.29
N ARG A 243 2.12 5.56 15.52
CA ARG A 243 3.51 6.02 15.56
C ARG A 243 4.10 5.87 16.96
N THR A 244 5.28 5.26 17.04
CA THR A 244 6.21 5.34 18.16
C THR A 244 7.36 6.28 17.86
#